data_AF-A0A6L2MG82-F1
#
_entry.id   AF-A0A6L2MG82-F1
#
_cell.length_a   1.000
_cell.length_b   1.000
_cell.length_c   1.000
_cell.angle_alpha   90.00
_cell.angle_beta   90.00
_cell.angle_gamma   90.00
#
_symmetry.space_group_name_H-M   'P 1'
#
loop_
_entity.id
_entity.type
_entity.pdbx_description
1 polymer ?
#
loop_
_entity_poly.entity_id
_entity_poly.type
_entity_poly.pdbx_seq_one_letter_code
_entity_poly.pdbx_strand_id
1 'polypeptide(L)'
;MKRFGIGLFEKFQKRTKDMLTSKWHTLNANCQKFNAAYKRAKPLGKSGENDVDVMKRAQSIYRDEHKGELRLKREAAERAFEAQAEKDRTLMRLKELRFLATSTKDLDDDDAYWIKKQKRLIKNKMRNDLGDEDEDDEDEYGSF
;
A
#
# COMPACT_ATOMS: atom_id res chain seq x y z
N MET A 1 -5.05 -44.00 -8.18
CA MET A 1 -4.76 -42.58 -8.44
C MET A 1 -5.06 -41.78 -7.19
N LYS A 2 -4.04 -41.25 -6.49
CA LYS A 2 -4.22 -40.46 -5.27
C LYS A 2 -4.45 -38.99 -5.65
N ARG A 3 -5.60 -38.42 -5.24
CA ARG A 3 -5.88 -36.98 -5.29
C ARG A 3 -5.22 -36.34 -4.08
N PHE A 4 -4.30 -35.39 -4.29
CA PHE A 4 -3.82 -34.50 -3.22
C PHE A 4 -4.61 -33.19 -3.30
N GLY A 5 -5.38 -32.94 -2.24
CA GLY A 5 -6.17 -31.75 -2.05
C GLY A 5 -5.31 -30.50 -1.92
N ILE A 6 -5.88 -29.41 -2.42
CA ILE A 6 -5.36 -28.05 -2.47
C ILE A 6 -5.12 -27.59 -1.03
N GLY A 7 -3.85 -27.65 -0.61
CA GLY A 7 -3.42 -27.13 0.67
C GLY A 7 -3.37 -25.61 0.63
N LEU A 8 -3.95 -24.98 1.66
CA LEU A 8 -3.52 -23.68 2.18
C LEU A 8 -1.99 -23.56 2.01
N PHE A 9 -1.52 -22.74 1.06
CA PHE A 9 -0.16 -22.22 1.11
C PHE A 9 -0.24 -20.78 1.58
N GLU A 10 -0.48 -20.67 2.89
CA GLU A 10 -0.12 -19.51 3.69
C GLU A 10 1.28 -19.04 3.24
N LYS A 11 1.42 -17.75 2.92
CA LYS A 11 2.64 -17.14 2.36
C LYS A 11 3.80 -17.16 3.36
N PHE A 12 4.34 -18.34 3.67
CA PHE A 12 5.64 -18.47 4.30
C PHE A 12 6.70 -18.33 3.21
N GLN A 13 7.03 -17.09 2.85
CA GLN A 13 8.24 -16.82 2.08
C GLN A 13 9.42 -17.36 2.89
N LYS A 14 10.01 -18.49 2.44
CA LYS A 14 11.19 -19.08 3.09
C LYS A 14 12.27 -18.02 3.18
N ARG A 15 12.65 -17.67 4.42
CA ARG A 15 13.67 -16.65 4.66
C ARG A 15 15.02 -17.18 4.17
N THR A 16 15.65 -16.49 3.23
CA THR A 16 17.04 -16.73 2.84
C THR A 16 17.97 -16.28 3.96
N LYS A 17 19.15 -16.91 4.04
CA LYS A 17 20.23 -16.52 4.96
C LYS A 17 20.52 -15.02 4.84
N ASP A 18 20.64 -14.51 3.63
CA ASP A 18 20.94 -13.10 3.36
C ASP A 18 19.86 -12.17 3.93
N MET A 19 18.57 -12.51 3.78
CA MET A 19 17.49 -11.73 4.38
C MET A 19 17.54 -11.70 5.91
N LEU A 20 18.01 -12.77 6.55
CA LEU A 20 18.17 -12.81 8.00
C LEU A 20 19.41 -12.03 8.44
N THR A 21 20.52 -12.19 7.72
CA THR A 21 21.79 -11.50 8.00
C THR A 21 21.65 -9.98 7.80
N SER A 22 21.01 -9.52 6.73
CA SER A 22 20.74 -8.09 6.55
C SER A 22 19.87 -7.52 7.67
N LYS A 23 18.81 -8.25 8.08
CA LYS A 23 17.97 -7.84 9.21
C LYS A 23 18.74 -7.77 10.52
N TRP A 24 19.63 -8.74 10.75
CA TRP A 24 20.52 -8.73 11.91
C TRP A 24 21.44 -7.51 11.90
N HIS A 25 22.07 -7.19 10.76
CA HIS A 25 22.95 -6.02 10.65
C HIS A 25 22.20 -4.71 10.93
N THR A 26 20.99 -4.55 10.38
CA THR A 26 20.16 -3.37 10.65
C THR A 26 19.77 -3.28 12.13
N LEU A 27 19.33 -4.38 12.73
CA LEU A 27 18.95 -4.42 14.14
C LEU A 27 20.14 -4.10 15.04
N ASN A 28 21.28 -4.76 14.80
CA ASN A 28 22.50 -4.55 15.57
C ASN A 28 22.98 -3.09 15.45
N ALA A 29 22.97 -2.50 14.26
CA ALA A 29 23.31 -1.08 14.08
C ALA A 29 22.41 -0.16 14.93
N ASN A 30 21.10 -0.42 14.96
CA ASN A 30 20.17 0.34 15.80
C ASN A 30 20.45 0.13 17.30
N CYS A 31 20.75 -1.10 17.73
CA CYS A 31 21.16 -1.38 19.10
C CYS A 31 22.45 -0.64 19.47
N GLN A 32 23.44 -0.56 18.58
CA GLN A 32 24.67 0.20 18.83
C GLN A 32 24.40 1.70 18.98
N LYS A 33 23.55 2.27 18.11
CA LYS A 33 23.11 3.67 18.22
C LYS A 33 22.43 3.95 19.58
N PHE A 34 21.52 3.08 20.00
CA PHE A 34 20.86 3.22 21.30
C PHE A 34 21.83 3.05 22.48
N ASN A 35 22.76 2.09 22.41
CA ASN A 35 23.79 1.91 23.42
C ASN A 35 24.68 3.15 23.57
N ALA A 36 24.98 3.85 22.47
CA ALA A 36 25.70 5.11 22.51
C ALA A 36 24.87 6.19 23.26
N ALA A 37 23.58 6.30 22.96
CA ALA A 37 22.68 7.21 23.68
C ALA A 37 22.57 6.87 25.18
N TYR A 38 22.51 5.58 25.53
CA TYR A 38 22.50 5.13 26.92
C TYR A 38 23.80 5.47 27.67
N LYS A 39 24.96 5.26 27.02
CA LYS A 39 26.27 5.67 27.57
C LYS A 39 26.35 7.17 27.82
N ARG A 40 25.71 8.00 26.99
CA ARG A 40 25.60 9.45 27.20
C ARG A 40 24.62 9.82 28.31
N ALA A 41 23.52 9.07 28.45
CA ALA A 41 22.50 9.31 29.48
C ALA A 41 23.00 9.00 30.90
N LYS A 42 23.78 7.92 31.05
CA LYS A 42 24.25 7.42 32.35
C LYS A 42 24.97 8.45 33.24
N PRO A 43 25.98 9.21 32.77
CA PRO A 43 26.68 10.21 33.59
C PRO A 43 25.85 11.46 33.89
N LEU A 44 24.73 11.69 33.19
CA LEU A 44 23.82 12.80 33.45
C LEU A 44 22.88 12.51 34.63
N GLY A 45 22.98 11.31 35.21
CA GLY A 45 22.20 10.85 36.35
C GLY A 45 22.46 11.68 37.60
N LYS A 46 21.42 11.96 38.38
CA LYS A 46 21.51 12.60 39.69
C LYS A 46 21.40 11.54 40.79
N SER A 47 21.90 11.86 42.00
CA SER A 47 21.73 11.00 43.17
C SER A 47 20.24 10.73 43.41
N GLY A 48 19.84 9.45 43.46
CA GLY A 48 18.46 9.01 43.64
C GLY A 48 17.67 8.72 42.36
N GLU A 49 18.23 8.92 41.16
CA GLU A 49 17.59 8.45 39.92
C GLU A 49 17.67 6.92 39.79
N ASN A 50 16.58 6.32 39.31
CA ASN A 50 16.51 4.89 39.02
C ASN A 50 16.86 4.59 37.55
N ASP A 51 17.01 3.31 37.21
CA ASP A 51 17.35 2.87 35.84
C ASP A 51 16.30 3.26 34.79
N VAL A 52 15.02 3.38 35.18
CA VAL A 52 13.94 3.78 34.27
C VAL A 52 14.11 5.23 33.83
N ASP A 53 14.56 6.10 34.72
CA ASP A 53 14.81 7.52 34.41
C ASP A 53 15.98 7.67 33.43
N VAL A 54 17.05 6.90 33.64
CA VAL A 54 18.19 6.83 32.72
C VAL A 54 17.75 6.31 31.34
N MET A 55 16.89 5.29 31.30
CA MET A 55 16.36 4.73 30.04
C MET A 55 15.46 5.71 29.29
N LYS A 56 14.58 6.45 29.98
CA LYS A 56 13.76 7.50 29.37
C LYS A 56 14.64 8.59 28.75
N ARG A 57 15.71 8.98 29.46
CA ARG A 57 16.67 9.97 28.97
C ARG A 57 17.43 9.47 27.74
N ALA A 58 17.92 8.22 27.78
CA ALA A 58 18.56 7.58 26.63
C ALA A 58 17.61 7.53 25.42
N GLN A 59 16.33 7.23 25.64
CA GLN A 59 15.32 7.23 24.59
C GLN A 59 15.09 8.62 23.98
N SER A 60 15.10 9.68 24.80
CA SER A 60 15.02 11.06 24.31
C SER A 60 16.23 11.41 23.45
N ILE A 61 17.45 11.18 23.97
CA ILE A 61 18.71 11.44 23.26
C ILE A 61 18.72 10.71 21.90
N TYR A 62 18.38 9.42 21.89
CA TYR A 62 18.31 8.64 20.66
C TYR A 62 17.30 9.22 19.66
N ARG A 63 16.11 9.61 20.11
CA ARG A 63 15.08 10.19 19.24
C ARG A 63 15.52 11.54 18.67
N ASP A 64 16.13 12.39 19.48
CA ASP A 64 16.56 13.71 19.06
C ASP A 64 17.71 13.62 18.04
N GLU A 65 18.71 12.77 18.30
CA GLU A 65 19.84 12.52 17.38
C GLU A 65 19.39 11.93 16.04
N HIS A 66 18.34 11.10 16.04
CA HIS A 66 17.85 10.41 14.84
C HIS A 66 16.55 10.98 14.27
N LYS A 67 16.09 12.13 14.76
CA LYS A 67 14.81 12.73 14.37
C LYS A 67 14.71 12.94 12.85
N GLY A 68 15.78 13.44 12.23
CA GLY A 68 15.83 13.64 10.78
C GLY A 68 15.73 12.34 9.98
N GLU A 69 16.51 11.32 10.37
CA GLU A 69 16.47 9.99 9.73
C GLU A 69 15.07 9.35 9.86
N LEU A 70 14.45 9.46 11.03
CA LEU A 70 13.11 8.93 11.28
C LEU A 70 12.04 9.68 10.48
N ARG A 71 12.14 11.01 10.36
CA ARG A 71 11.22 11.82 9.56
C ARG A 71 11.25 11.43 8.09
N LEU A 72 12.45 11.33 7.51
CA LEU A 72 12.62 10.93 6.11
C LEU A 72 12.06 9.54 5.83
N LYS A 73 12.27 8.57 6.74
CA LYS A 73 11.69 7.23 6.61
C LYS A 73 10.16 7.25 6.64
N ARG A 74 9.57 8.10 7.49
CA ARG A 74 8.11 8.29 7.56
C ARG A 74 7.57 8.87 6.25
N GLU A 75 8.16 9.97 5.78
CA GLU A 75 7.76 10.61 4.52
C GLU A 75 7.87 9.64 3.32
N ALA A 76 8.93 8.83 3.27
CA ALA A 76 9.12 7.81 2.24
C ALA A 76 8.04 6.72 2.31
N ALA A 77 7.66 6.28 3.52
CA ALA A 77 6.62 5.28 3.71
C ALA A 77 5.23 5.82 3.33
N GLU A 78 4.92 7.08 3.70
CA GLU A 78 3.68 7.76 3.33
C GLU A 78 3.57 7.90 1.81
N ARG A 79 4.62 8.38 1.13
CA ARG A 79 4.67 8.45 -0.34
C ARG A 79 4.51 7.08 -1.01
N ALA A 80 5.14 6.04 -0.48
CA ALA A 80 5.02 4.70 -1.04
C ALA A 80 3.58 4.17 -0.91
N PHE A 81 2.92 4.47 0.20
CA PHE A 81 1.51 4.11 0.40
C PHE A 81 0.58 4.88 -0.54
N GLU A 82 0.78 6.19 -0.68
CA GLU A 82 0.01 7.03 -1.60
C GLU A 82 0.17 6.57 -3.06
N ALA A 83 1.41 6.33 -3.49
CA ALA A 83 1.69 5.81 -4.82
C ALA A 83 1.07 4.43 -5.06
N GLN A 84 1.00 3.58 -4.03
CA GLN A 84 0.32 2.29 -4.12
C GLN A 84 -1.19 2.48 -4.26
N ALA A 85 -1.80 3.33 -3.45
CA ALA A 85 -3.23 3.64 -3.51
C ALA A 85 -3.62 4.24 -4.87
N GLU A 86 -2.77 5.10 -5.43
CA GLU A 86 -2.96 5.65 -6.77
C GLU A 86 -2.92 4.58 -7.85
N LYS A 87 -1.90 3.70 -7.83
CA LYS A 87 -1.84 2.55 -8.76
C LYS A 87 -3.08 1.67 -8.66
N ASP A 88 -3.58 1.43 -7.46
CA ASP A 88 -4.79 0.63 -7.25
C ASP A 88 -6.03 1.32 -7.83
N ARG A 89 -6.16 2.65 -7.66
CA ARG A 89 -7.21 3.45 -8.31
C ARG A 89 -7.13 3.36 -9.83
N THR A 90 -5.95 3.58 -10.42
CA THR A 90 -5.76 3.49 -11.88
C THR A 90 -6.02 2.08 -12.40
N LEU A 91 -5.59 1.05 -11.67
CA LEU A 91 -5.83 -0.34 -12.02
C LEU A 91 -7.33 -0.65 -12.06
N MET A 92 -8.11 -0.15 -11.09
CA MET A 92 -9.57 -0.29 -11.10
C MET A 92 -10.18 0.40 -12.33
N ARG A 93 -9.74 1.62 -12.66
CA ARG A 93 -10.22 2.33 -13.85
C ARG A 93 -9.92 1.57 -15.15
N LEU A 94 -8.72 1.01 -15.28
CA LEU A 94 -8.33 0.20 -16.44
C LEU A 94 -9.14 -1.09 -16.55
N LYS A 95 -9.49 -1.73 -15.42
CA LYS A 95 -10.37 -2.90 -15.42
C LYS A 95 -11.78 -2.55 -15.92
N GLU A 96 -12.32 -1.41 -15.47
CA GLU A 96 -13.62 -0.92 -15.93
C GLU A 96 -13.61 -0.59 -17.43
N LEU A 97 -12.57 0.10 -17.93
CA LEU A 97 -12.39 0.38 -19.36
C LEU A 97 -12.26 -0.90 -20.20
N ARG A 98 -11.47 -1.86 -19.74
CA ARG A 98 -11.35 -3.17 -20.39
C ARG A 98 -12.71 -3.87 -20.47
N PHE A 99 -13.52 -3.78 -19.42
CA PHE A 99 -14.87 -4.34 -19.42
C PHE A 99 -15.80 -3.63 -20.41
N LEU A 100 -15.73 -2.30 -20.53
CA LEU A 100 -16.51 -1.56 -21.52
C LEU A 100 -16.17 -1.98 -22.96
N ALA A 101 -14.90 -2.25 -23.24
CA ALA A 101 -14.40 -2.65 -24.56
C ALA A 101 -14.74 -4.09 -24.97
N THR A 102 -15.26 -4.94 -24.09
CA THR A 102 -15.61 -6.33 -24.46
C THR A 102 -16.76 -6.36 -25.48
N SER A 103 -16.65 -7.18 -26.53
CA SER A 103 -17.77 -7.41 -27.46
C SER A 103 -18.87 -8.22 -26.78
N THR A 104 -20.13 -7.90 -27.07
CA THR A 104 -21.30 -8.68 -26.61
C THR A 104 -21.97 -9.45 -27.76
N LYS A 105 -21.32 -9.54 -28.93
CA LYS A 105 -21.93 -10.09 -30.15
C LYS A 105 -22.10 -11.61 -30.12
N ASP A 106 -21.29 -12.30 -29.32
CA ASP A 106 -21.26 -13.77 -29.24
C ASP A 106 -21.91 -14.30 -27.95
N LEU A 107 -22.72 -13.47 -27.27
CA LEU A 107 -23.39 -13.79 -26.02
C LEU A 107 -24.90 -14.01 -26.26
N ASP A 108 -25.53 -14.83 -25.44
CA ASP A 108 -26.99 -14.96 -25.46
C ASP A 108 -27.69 -13.64 -25.06
N ASP A 109 -28.97 -13.53 -25.39
CA ASP A 109 -29.74 -12.29 -25.22
C ASP A 109 -29.88 -11.88 -23.73
N ASP A 110 -29.98 -12.84 -22.82
CA ASP A 110 -30.12 -12.60 -21.39
C ASP A 110 -28.80 -12.06 -20.80
N ASP A 111 -27.66 -12.69 -21.11
CA ASP A 111 -26.33 -12.25 -20.69
C ASP A 111 -25.94 -10.91 -21.33
N ALA A 112 -26.26 -10.72 -22.62
CA ALA A 112 -26.05 -9.47 -23.33
C ALA A 112 -26.83 -8.31 -22.70
N TYR A 113 -28.06 -8.54 -22.21
CA TYR A 113 -28.85 -7.55 -21.49
C TYR A 113 -28.16 -7.11 -20.20
N TRP A 114 -27.73 -8.05 -19.36
CA TRP A 114 -27.08 -7.75 -18.07
C TRP A 114 -25.75 -7.03 -18.24
N ILE A 115 -24.96 -7.42 -19.24
CA ILE A 115 -23.69 -6.74 -19.54
C ILE A 115 -23.94 -5.32 -20.03
N LYS A 116 -24.90 -5.08 -20.92
CA LYS A 116 -25.27 -3.72 -21.36
C LYS A 116 -25.70 -2.84 -20.19
N LYS A 117 -26.49 -3.39 -19.25
CA LYS A 117 -26.92 -2.67 -18.03
C LYS A 117 -25.73 -2.30 -17.15
N GLN A 118 -24.80 -3.22 -16.93
CA GLN A 118 -23.61 -2.97 -16.11
C GLN A 118 -22.65 -1.96 -16.77
N LYS A 119 -22.47 -2.03 -18.10
CA LYS A 119 -21.67 -1.04 -18.84
C LYS A 119 -22.24 0.38 -18.69
N ARG A 120 -23.57 0.54 -18.70
CA ARG A 120 -24.22 1.84 -18.46
C ARG A 120 -23.94 2.39 -17.06
N LEU A 121 -24.05 1.55 -16.03
CA LEU A 121 -23.74 1.95 -14.65
C LEU A 121 -22.28 2.40 -14.49
N ILE A 122 -21.35 1.65 -15.08
CA ILE A 122 -19.93 2.01 -15.09
C ILE A 122 -19.73 3.35 -15.81
N LYS A 123 -20.30 3.55 -17.01
CA LYS A 123 -20.18 4.80 -17.77
C LYS A 123 -20.69 6.02 -16.97
N ASN A 124 -21.83 5.88 -16.27
CA ASN A 124 -22.37 6.98 -15.44
C ASN A 124 -21.48 7.29 -14.23
N LYS A 125 -20.98 6.26 -13.55
CA LYS A 125 -19.99 6.44 -12.47
C LYS A 125 -18.76 7.18 -12.99
N MET A 126 -18.27 6.81 -14.17
CA MET A 126 -17.11 7.44 -14.79
C MET A 126 -17.33 8.93 -15.12
N ARG A 127 -18.55 9.30 -15.54
CA ARG A 127 -18.95 10.69 -15.84
C ARG A 127 -18.97 11.55 -14.59
N ASN A 128 -19.58 11.04 -13.52
CA ASN A 128 -19.64 11.73 -12.23
C ASN A 128 -18.26 11.99 -11.60
N ASP A 129 -17.26 11.12 -11.88
CA ASP A 129 -15.89 11.26 -11.37
C ASP A 129 -15.04 12.29 -12.16
N LEU A 130 -15.42 12.64 -13.39
CA LEU A 130 -14.63 13.50 -14.30
C LEU A 130 -15.16 14.94 -14.41
N GLY A 131 -16.37 15.22 -13.89
CA GLY A 131 -17.08 16.47 -14.17
C GLY A 131 -17.73 16.45 -15.55
N ASP A 132 -18.91 17.06 -15.67
CA ASP A 132 -19.69 17.06 -16.90
C ASP A 132 -18.95 17.83 -18.01
N GLU A 133 -18.26 17.10 -18.90
CA GLU A 133 -18.06 17.55 -20.27
C GLU A 133 -19.29 17.05 -21.05
N ASP A 134 -20.25 17.97 -21.21
CA ASP A 134 -21.40 17.78 -22.08
C ASP A 134 -20.90 17.61 -23.53
N GLU A 135 -20.79 16.37 -23.98
CA GLU A 135 -20.86 16.05 -25.40
C GLU A 135 -22.29 15.59 -25.68
N ASP A 136 -23.03 16.51 -26.31
CA ASP A 136 -24.30 16.23 -26.98
C ASP A 136 -24.08 15.01 -27.91
N ASP A 137 -24.65 13.86 -27.53
CA ASP A 137 -24.83 12.73 -28.45
C ASP A 137 -25.94 13.14 -29.46
N GLU A 138 -25.63 14.06 -30.37
CA GLU A 138 -26.24 14.02 -31.71
C GLU A 138 -25.64 12.83 -32.48
N ASP A 139 -26.39 12.40 -33.50
CA ASP A 139 -26.10 11.34 -34.48
C ASP A 139 -27.04 10.11 -34.38
N GLU A 140 -28.24 10.32 -34.91
CA GLU A 140 -28.64 9.70 -36.18
C GLU A 140 -28.67 8.16 -36.25
N TYR A 141 -29.88 7.58 -36.20
CA TYR A 141 -30.28 6.59 -37.21
C TYR A 141 -31.78 6.71 -37.48
N GLY A 142 -32.09 7.45 -38.55
CA GLY A 142 -33.34 7.35 -39.30
C GLY A 142 -33.17 6.46 -40.54
N SER A 143 -34.31 5.94 -41.02
CA SER A 143 -34.56 5.06 -42.20
C SER A 143 -34.05 3.61 -42.11
N PHE A 144 -34.84 2.58 -42.41
CA PHE A 144 -36.15 2.43 -43.05
C PHE A 144 -36.94 1.31 -42.36
#